data_AF-A0A9E1N115-F1
#
_entry.id   AF-A0A9E1N115-F1
#
_cell.length_a   1.000
_cell.length_b   1.000
_cell.length_c   1.000
_cell.angle_alpha   90.00
_cell.angle_beta   90.00
_cell.angle_gamma   90.00
#
_symmetry.space_group_name_H-M   'P 1'
#
loop_
_entity.id
_entity.type
_entity.pdbx_description
1 polymer ?
#
loop_
_entity_poly.entity_id
_entity_poly.type
_entity_poly.pdbx_seq_one_letter_code
_entity_poly.pdbx_strand_id
1 'polypeptide(L)'
;IHFHAGTMPLTLKDLIITQNTADEGGNVYISSSTVSLENVVIDDNDAQLSPGKGGGLWAIKSTVDATDLVLSNNDGLLGGGAYLQSVDGTWDDIVISGNSSTTYGGLYVLAAFNGDFTLSNCLVEDNEGHYPGVFLESMNGNALLVDELVVFDNKGWGAAPQYGEEVEGAVMFIGEAVVEGLTAYDNSAFAGVSTKSADAGNVSISNASVVGNSNHGIVGVTSSELSIINGLVAYNSGTGIVDSDLLQDNIDLDHSIIWQNGFDFEGWGTVPLGSNGNDSVEPSLLTFNSDLAGDLWDLRLAADSALIGAGSEEVSNSNETESDIGAYGGPTWDYDWYDDLDDDGMYDGWEVDHGLNPDIDDSALDFDVDGLNNGDEFSHGTWPELIDTDGDGSSDNGEVLVGSNPLDPGEFPGD
;
A
#
# COMPACT_ATOMS: atom_id res chain seq x y z
N ILE A 1 -15.75 -23.89 -6.24
CA ILE A 1 -15.00 -25.04 -5.67
C ILE A 1 -15.18 -25.01 -4.15
N HIS A 2 -15.72 -26.06 -3.53
CA HIS A 2 -16.02 -26.08 -2.09
C HIS A 2 -15.24 -27.17 -1.37
N PHE A 3 -14.59 -26.81 -0.25
CA PHE A 3 -13.82 -27.70 0.61
C PHE A 3 -14.37 -27.69 2.02
N HIS A 4 -14.51 -28.89 2.61
CA HIS A 4 -15.10 -29.10 3.92
C HIS A 4 -14.26 -30.04 4.79
N ALA A 5 -14.53 -30.03 6.09
CA ALA A 5 -13.86 -30.85 7.12
C ALA A 5 -13.66 -32.33 6.72
N GLY A 6 -12.47 -32.85 7.03
CA GLY A 6 -12.09 -34.25 6.77
C GLY A 6 -11.46 -34.49 5.39
N THR A 7 -11.21 -33.42 4.63
CA THR A 7 -10.33 -33.45 3.46
C THR A 7 -8.87 -33.52 3.90
N MET A 8 -8.04 -34.31 3.21
CA MET A 8 -6.58 -34.22 3.38
C MET A 8 -6.12 -32.83 2.92
N PRO A 9 -4.97 -32.33 3.42
CA PRO A 9 -4.37 -31.10 2.90
C PRO A 9 -4.37 -31.12 1.37
N LEU A 10 -4.83 -30.03 0.76
CA LEU A 10 -5.03 -29.93 -0.68
C LEU A 10 -4.27 -28.73 -1.22
N THR A 11 -3.63 -28.92 -2.37
CA THR A 11 -3.01 -27.83 -3.13
C THR A 11 -3.82 -27.58 -4.40
N LEU A 12 -4.19 -26.32 -4.63
CA LEU A 12 -4.63 -25.82 -5.93
C LEU A 12 -3.47 -25.06 -6.56
N LYS A 13 -3.11 -25.46 -7.78
CA LYS A 13 -1.93 -24.91 -8.46
C LYS A 13 -2.18 -24.67 -9.94
N ASP A 14 -1.68 -23.56 -10.46
CA ASP A 14 -1.74 -23.17 -11.88
C ASP A 14 -3.18 -23.12 -12.40
N LEU A 15 -4.06 -22.40 -11.67
CA LEU A 15 -5.50 -22.33 -11.96
C LEU A 15 -5.97 -20.91 -12.24
N ILE A 16 -6.94 -20.80 -13.14
CA ILE A 16 -7.72 -19.57 -13.36
C ILE A 16 -9.18 -19.91 -13.09
N ILE A 17 -9.81 -19.16 -12.18
CA ILE A 17 -11.20 -19.29 -11.76
C ILE A 17 -11.89 -17.96 -12.09
N THR A 18 -12.70 -17.94 -13.16
CA THR A 18 -13.26 -16.67 -13.65
C THR A 18 -14.68 -16.77 -14.18
N GLN A 19 -15.43 -15.67 -14.12
CA GLN A 19 -16.77 -15.48 -14.69
C GLN A 19 -17.82 -16.43 -14.13
N ASN A 20 -17.82 -16.60 -12.81
CA ASN A 20 -18.76 -17.48 -12.15
C ASN A 20 -19.58 -16.72 -11.09
N THR A 21 -20.83 -17.14 -10.91
CA THR A 21 -21.76 -16.56 -9.92
C THR A 21 -22.16 -17.62 -8.90
N ALA A 22 -22.09 -17.30 -7.61
CA ALA A 22 -22.46 -18.19 -6.51
C ALA A 22 -23.25 -17.47 -5.40
N ASP A 23 -23.95 -18.24 -4.57
CA ASP A 23 -24.62 -17.69 -3.38
C ASP A 23 -23.63 -17.36 -2.26
N GLU A 24 -22.51 -18.08 -2.19
CA GLU A 24 -21.51 -17.99 -1.11
C GLU A 24 -20.11 -18.28 -1.65
N GLY A 25 -19.12 -17.52 -1.20
CA GLY A 25 -17.68 -17.71 -1.46
C GLY A 25 -17.43 -17.78 -2.94
N GLY A 26 -17.67 -16.67 -3.65
CA GLY A 26 -17.72 -16.43 -5.08
C GLY A 26 -16.66 -17.16 -5.88
N ASN A 27 -16.83 -18.47 -5.84
CA ASN A 27 -16.16 -19.56 -6.51
C ASN A 27 -15.06 -20.31 -5.76
N VAL A 28 -14.50 -19.84 -4.65
CA VAL A 28 -13.74 -20.71 -3.73
C VAL A 28 -14.25 -20.60 -2.30
N TYR A 29 -14.74 -21.71 -1.75
CA TYR A 29 -15.17 -21.81 -0.36
C TYR A 29 -14.37 -22.87 0.38
N ILE A 30 -13.72 -22.49 1.48
CA ILE A 30 -12.91 -23.36 2.33
C ILE A 30 -13.48 -23.35 3.75
N SER A 31 -13.78 -24.53 4.29
CA SER A 31 -14.32 -24.65 5.65
C SER A 31 -13.69 -25.80 6.42
N SER A 32 -13.13 -25.49 7.59
CA SER A 32 -12.52 -26.49 8.48
C SER A 32 -11.52 -27.41 7.78
N SER A 33 -10.68 -26.83 6.92
CA SER A 33 -9.68 -27.57 6.14
C SER A 33 -8.35 -26.82 6.07
N THR A 34 -7.34 -27.47 5.51
CA THR A 34 -6.02 -26.90 5.21
C THR A 34 -5.83 -26.92 3.69
N VAL A 35 -5.66 -25.74 3.09
CA VAL A 35 -5.53 -25.58 1.64
C VAL A 35 -4.32 -24.71 1.33
N SER A 36 -3.59 -25.07 0.28
CA SER A 36 -2.54 -24.25 -0.31
C SER A 36 -2.97 -23.81 -1.71
N LEU A 37 -2.81 -22.52 -2.00
CA LEU A 37 -3.04 -21.90 -3.31
C LEU A 37 -1.68 -21.46 -3.85
N GLU A 38 -1.28 -21.96 -5.02
CA GLU A 38 0.02 -21.64 -5.63
C GLU A 38 -0.20 -21.21 -7.09
N ASN A 39 0.14 -19.97 -7.47
CA ASN A 39 -0.06 -19.47 -8.83
C ASN A 39 -1.53 -19.65 -9.28
N VAL A 40 -2.43 -18.97 -8.56
CA VAL A 40 -3.89 -19.06 -8.78
C VAL A 40 -4.43 -17.68 -9.08
N VAL A 41 -5.30 -17.57 -10.08
CA VAL A 41 -6.04 -16.36 -10.42
C VAL A 41 -7.51 -16.59 -10.17
N ILE A 42 -8.15 -15.72 -9.38
CA ILE A 42 -9.59 -15.69 -9.13
C ILE A 42 -10.09 -14.33 -9.60
N ASP A 43 -10.68 -14.29 -10.79
CA ASP A 43 -10.98 -13.07 -11.52
C ASP A 43 -12.45 -12.96 -11.96
N ASP A 44 -13.09 -11.80 -11.85
CA ASP A 44 -14.43 -11.55 -12.41
C ASP A 44 -15.49 -12.56 -11.88
N ASN A 45 -15.57 -12.69 -10.56
CA ASN A 45 -16.53 -13.57 -9.89
C ASN A 45 -17.53 -12.80 -9.03
N ASP A 46 -18.75 -13.33 -8.90
CA ASP A 46 -19.86 -12.65 -8.23
C ASP A 46 -20.47 -13.52 -7.10
N ALA A 47 -20.54 -12.95 -5.89
CA ALA A 47 -21.21 -13.50 -4.70
C ALA A 47 -22.23 -12.51 -4.08
N GLN A 48 -23.22 -12.04 -4.84
CA GLN A 48 -24.17 -11.01 -4.39
C GLN A 48 -25.39 -11.50 -3.58
N LEU A 49 -25.64 -12.82 -3.43
CA LEU A 49 -26.81 -13.33 -2.71
C LEU A 49 -26.53 -13.52 -1.21
N SER A 50 -27.33 -12.91 -0.34
CA SER A 50 -27.12 -12.92 1.12
C SER A 50 -26.92 -14.34 1.71
N PRO A 51 -25.84 -14.58 2.48
CA PRO A 51 -24.95 -13.59 3.08
C PRO A 51 -23.80 -13.10 2.18
N GLY A 52 -23.63 -13.65 0.98
CA GLY A 52 -22.78 -13.12 -0.11
C GLY A 52 -21.32 -12.85 0.29
N LYS A 53 -20.65 -13.82 0.91
CA LYS A 53 -19.29 -13.62 1.44
C LYS A 53 -18.22 -14.02 0.44
N GLY A 54 -17.12 -13.25 0.37
CA GLY A 54 -15.91 -13.56 -0.39
C GLY A 54 -16.18 -13.66 -1.89
N GLY A 55 -16.33 -12.52 -2.58
CA GLY A 55 -16.60 -12.44 -4.02
C GLY A 55 -15.64 -13.30 -4.86
N GLY A 56 -14.38 -13.44 -4.44
CA GLY A 56 -13.46 -14.46 -4.97
C GLY A 56 -13.30 -15.66 -4.03
N LEU A 57 -12.83 -15.40 -2.81
CA LEU A 57 -12.48 -16.43 -1.82
C LEU A 57 -13.18 -16.23 -0.49
N TRP A 58 -13.85 -17.28 0.01
CA TRP A 58 -14.29 -17.34 1.41
C TRP A 58 -13.63 -18.52 2.13
N ALA A 59 -12.94 -18.24 3.23
CA ALA A 59 -12.47 -19.27 4.14
C ALA A 59 -13.04 -19.09 5.56
N ILE A 60 -13.32 -20.20 6.24
CA ILE A 60 -13.76 -20.19 7.64
C ILE A 60 -13.14 -21.32 8.44
N LYS A 61 -12.59 -21.01 9.63
CA LYS A 61 -12.01 -21.99 10.58
C LYS A 61 -11.01 -22.91 9.91
N SER A 62 -10.13 -22.35 9.09
CA SER A 62 -9.26 -23.09 8.16
C SER A 62 -7.84 -22.54 8.22
N THR A 63 -6.90 -23.32 7.70
CA THR A 63 -5.55 -22.84 7.38
C THR A 63 -5.48 -22.66 5.87
N VAL A 64 -5.11 -21.47 5.40
CA VAL A 64 -5.00 -21.17 3.97
C VAL A 64 -3.67 -20.51 3.70
N ASP A 65 -2.76 -21.27 3.08
CA ASP A 65 -1.48 -20.75 2.59
C ASP A 65 -1.65 -20.34 1.13
N ALA A 66 -1.09 -19.19 0.74
CA ALA A 66 -1.18 -18.67 -0.61
C ALA A 66 0.17 -18.11 -1.07
N THR A 67 0.57 -18.44 -2.29
CA THR A 67 1.71 -17.84 -2.99
C THR A 67 1.33 -17.57 -4.42
N ASP A 68 1.70 -16.40 -4.97
CA ASP A 68 1.32 -15.98 -6.33
C ASP A 68 -0.21 -16.04 -6.54
N LEU A 69 -0.97 -15.43 -5.63
CA LEU A 69 -2.44 -15.41 -5.71
C LEU A 69 -2.92 -14.05 -6.22
N VAL A 70 -3.72 -14.07 -7.29
CA VAL A 70 -4.41 -12.89 -7.81
C VAL A 70 -5.89 -13.00 -7.52
N LEU A 71 -6.44 -12.01 -6.82
CA LEU A 71 -7.86 -11.82 -6.56
C LEU A 71 -8.30 -10.52 -7.25
N SER A 72 -8.86 -10.62 -8.46
CA SER A 72 -9.17 -9.44 -9.27
C SER A 72 -10.65 -9.34 -9.66
N ASN A 73 -11.19 -8.12 -9.72
CA ASN A 73 -12.52 -7.85 -10.29
C ASN A 73 -13.67 -8.68 -9.66
N ASN A 74 -13.52 -9.13 -8.42
CA ASN A 74 -14.55 -9.95 -7.78
C ASN A 74 -15.53 -9.06 -7.00
N ASP A 75 -16.81 -9.41 -7.04
CA ASP A 75 -17.89 -8.65 -6.42
C ASP A 75 -18.59 -9.50 -5.36
N GLY A 76 -18.53 -9.08 -4.10
CA GLY A 76 -19.13 -9.79 -2.97
C GLY A 76 -20.06 -8.89 -2.16
N LEU A 77 -21.01 -9.45 -1.42
CA LEU A 77 -21.72 -8.66 -0.40
C LEU A 77 -20.75 -8.27 0.73
N LEU A 78 -19.91 -9.20 1.19
CA LEU A 78 -18.88 -9.00 2.22
C LEU A 78 -17.55 -9.61 1.78
N GLY A 79 -16.48 -8.82 1.64
CA GLY A 79 -15.20 -9.32 1.13
C GLY A 79 -15.28 -9.47 -0.39
N GLY A 80 -14.94 -8.45 -1.17
CA GLY A 80 -14.96 -8.53 -2.64
C GLY A 80 -13.90 -9.51 -3.12
N GLY A 81 -12.64 -9.27 -2.78
CA GLY A 81 -11.54 -10.20 -3.06
C GLY A 81 -11.63 -11.45 -2.19
N ALA A 82 -11.40 -11.29 -0.89
CA ALA A 82 -11.43 -12.39 0.08
C ALA A 82 -12.08 -12.04 1.41
N TYR A 83 -12.77 -13.03 1.97
CA TYR A 83 -13.34 -12.99 3.31
C TYR A 83 -12.83 -14.18 4.12
N LEU A 84 -11.92 -13.96 5.07
CA LEU A 84 -11.28 -15.02 5.86
C LEU A 84 -11.72 -14.92 7.32
N GLN A 85 -12.50 -15.88 7.81
CA GLN A 85 -13.05 -15.84 9.17
C GLN A 85 -12.47 -16.93 10.07
N SER A 86 -11.76 -16.55 11.12
CA SER A 86 -11.01 -17.49 11.96
C SER A 86 -10.09 -18.33 11.06
N VAL A 87 -9.14 -17.67 10.40
CA VAL A 87 -8.20 -18.29 9.48
C VAL A 87 -6.78 -17.98 9.95
N ASP A 88 -5.88 -18.96 9.81
CA ASP A 88 -4.44 -18.79 9.92
C ASP A 88 -3.79 -19.18 8.57
N GLY A 89 -2.52 -18.80 8.38
CA GLY A 89 -1.78 -19.11 7.16
C GLY A 89 -0.81 -18.01 6.74
N THR A 90 0.01 -18.31 5.74
CA THR A 90 0.97 -17.38 5.14
C THR A 90 0.54 -17.06 3.72
N TRP A 91 0.42 -15.77 3.42
CA TRP A 91 0.07 -15.22 2.12
C TRP A 91 1.25 -14.39 1.64
N ASP A 92 1.86 -14.79 0.53
CA ASP A 92 3.08 -14.21 -0.04
C ASP A 92 2.88 -13.92 -1.53
N ASP A 93 3.35 -12.80 -2.05
CA ASP A 93 3.17 -12.40 -3.45
C ASP A 93 1.70 -12.41 -3.88
N ILE A 94 0.89 -11.54 -3.25
CA ILE A 94 -0.56 -11.47 -3.46
C ILE A 94 -0.95 -10.17 -4.13
N VAL A 95 -1.80 -10.26 -5.16
CA VAL A 95 -2.41 -9.10 -5.81
C VAL A 95 -3.92 -9.12 -5.57
N ILE A 96 -4.46 -8.03 -5.03
CA ILE A 96 -5.89 -7.86 -4.76
C ILE A 96 -6.35 -6.57 -5.44
N SER A 97 -6.95 -6.67 -6.62
CA SER A 97 -7.23 -5.51 -7.46
C SER A 97 -8.67 -5.42 -7.95
N GLY A 98 -9.25 -4.22 -8.00
CA GLY A 98 -10.54 -3.98 -8.66
C GLY A 98 -11.73 -4.72 -8.04
N ASN A 99 -11.63 -5.19 -6.79
CA ASN A 99 -12.71 -5.95 -6.16
C ASN A 99 -13.73 -5.01 -5.51
N SER A 100 -15.02 -5.37 -5.56
CA SER A 100 -16.12 -4.58 -5.02
C SER A 100 -16.85 -5.32 -3.90
N SER A 101 -17.27 -4.60 -2.86
CA SER A 101 -18.27 -5.12 -1.93
C SER A 101 -19.02 -4.03 -1.17
N THR A 102 -20.04 -4.42 -0.39
CA THR A 102 -20.71 -3.47 0.50
C THR A 102 -19.93 -3.11 1.77
N THR A 103 -18.92 -3.90 2.17
CA THR A 103 -18.21 -3.65 3.45
C THR A 103 -16.72 -3.86 3.39
N TYR A 104 -16.20 -4.96 2.83
CA TYR A 104 -14.77 -5.24 2.81
C TYR A 104 -14.32 -5.41 1.36
N GLY A 105 -13.85 -4.37 0.68
CA GLY A 105 -13.62 -4.37 -0.77
C GLY A 105 -12.60 -5.42 -1.20
N GLY A 106 -11.37 -5.30 -0.72
CA GLY A 106 -10.27 -6.22 -1.01
C GLY A 106 -10.29 -7.43 -0.07
N LEU A 107 -9.59 -7.30 1.06
CA LEU A 107 -9.30 -8.41 1.97
C LEU A 107 -9.87 -8.16 3.38
N TYR A 108 -10.68 -9.09 3.86
CA TYR A 108 -11.02 -9.21 5.27
C TYR A 108 -10.36 -10.44 5.89
N VAL A 109 -9.64 -10.25 6.99
CA VAL A 109 -9.08 -11.34 7.80
C VAL A 109 -9.49 -11.18 9.25
N LEU A 110 -10.05 -12.26 9.79
CA LEU A 110 -10.13 -12.50 11.22
C LEU A 110 -9.20 -13.65 11.60
N ALA A 111 -8.04 -13.32 12.17
CA ALA A 111 -7.03 -14.26 12.63
C ALA A 111 -7.41 -14.84 13.99
N ALA A 112 -7.87 -16.09 14.02
CA ALA A 112 -8.42 -16.66 15.26
C ALA A 112 -8.49 -18.20 15.33
N PHE A 113 -7.82 -18.95 14.44
CA PHE A 113 -7.97 -20.41 14.42
C PHE A 113 -6.98 -21.14 15.33
N ASN A 114 -5.73 -21.33 14.90
CA ASN A 114 -4.69 -22.02 15.66
C ASN A 114 -3.32 -21.32 15.64
N GLY A 115 -3.17 -20.19 14.93
CA GLY A 115 -1.91 -19.45 14.84
C GLY A 115 -2.07 -18.04 14.29
N ASP A 116 -0.92 -17.42 14.03
CA ASP A 116 -0.80 -16.09 13.42
C ASP A 116 -1.22 -16.12 11.95
N PHE A 117 -1.52 -14.94 11.40
CA PHE A 117 -1.73 -14.74 9.97
C PHE A 117 -0.63 -13.83 9.45
N THR A 118 0.03 -14.24 8.37
CA THR A 118 1.14 -13.51 7.76
C THR A 118 0.77 -13.07 6.36
N LEU A 119 1.03 -11.80 6.05
CA LEU A 119 0.88 -11.19 4.74
C LEU A 119 2.22 -10.59 4.33
N SER A 120 2.83 -11.08 3.24
CA SER A 120 4.11 -10.60 2.72
C SER A 120 4.04 -10.25 1.24
N ASN A 121 4.72 -9.20 0.79
CA ASN A 121 4.84 -8.82 -0.62
C ASN A 121 3.46 -8.68 -1.30
N CYS A 122 2.62 -7.82 -0.75
CA CYS A 122 1.20 -7.75 -1.16
C CYS A 122 0.83 -6.41 -1.75
N LEU A 123 0.14 -6.45 -2.89
CA LEU A 123 -0.40 -5.31 -3.60
C LEU A 123 -1.92 -5.29 -3.50
N VAL A 124 -2.50 -4.19 -3.05
CA VAL A 124 -3.96 -4.03 -2.89
C VAL A 124 -4.42 -2.70 -3.49
N GLU A 125 -5.05 -2.76 -4.65
CA GLU A 125 -5.35 -1.57 -5.46
C GLU A 125 -6.80 -1.51 -5.97
N ASP A 126 -7.32 -0.30 -6.18
CA ASP A 126 -8.61 -0.05 -6.85
C ASP A 126 -9.80 -0.88 -6.31
N ASN A 127 -9.77 -1.27 -5.04
CA ASN A 127 -10.89 -2.01 -4.45
C ASN A 127 -11.92 -1.03 -3.90
N GLU A 128 -13.19 -1.42 -3.91
CA GLU A 128 -14.32 -0.57 -3.55
C GLU A 128 -15.16 -1.20 -2.42
N GLY A 129 -15.49 -0.40 -1.40
CA GLY A 129 -16.34 -0.83 -0.29
C GLY A 129 -16.30 0.13 0.90
N HIS A 130 -16.85 -0.28 2.04
CA HIS A 130 -16.79 0.54 3.25
C HIS A 130 -15.37 0.58 3.85
N TYR A 131 -14.74 -0.58 3.94
CA TYR A 131 -13.33 -0.83 4.22
C TYR A 131 -12.72 -1.36 2.92
N PRO A 132 -12.23 -0.47 2.05
CA PRO A 132 -12.05 -0.81 0.65
C PRO A 132 -10.82 -1.67 0.40
N GLY A 133 -9.70 -1.44 1.09
CA GLY A 133 -8.46 -2.22 0.89
C GLY A 133 -8.38 -3.45 1.79
N VAL A 134 -7.64 -3.33 2.90
CA VAL A 134 -7.29 -4.43 3.80
C VAL A 134 -7.86 -4.20 5.20
N PHE A 135 -8.54 -5.20 5.74
CA PHE A 135 -9.03 -5.21 7.11
C PHE A 135 -8.52 -6.47 7.81
N LEU A 136 -7.61 -6.30 8.77
CA LEU A 136 -7.02 -7.39 9.55
C LEU A 136 -7.38 -7.26 11.03
N GLU A 137 -7.95 -8.32 11.59
CA GLU A 137 -8.32 -8.41 13.00
C GLU A 137 -7.66 -9.61 13.66
N SER A 138 -6.90 -9.36 14.72
CA SER A 138 -6.33 -10.35 15.62
C SER A 138 -7.33 -10.72 16.72
N MET A 139 -7.36 -12.00 17.10
CA MET A 139 -8.02 -12.48 18.31
C MET A 139 -7.15 -13.49 19.07
N ASN A 140 -7.48 -13.71 20.35
CA ASN A 140 -6.89 -14.73 21.21
C ASN A 140 -5.37 -14.58 21.48
N GLY A 141 -4.80 -13.39 21.25
CA GLY A 141 -3.37 -13.13 21.47
C GLY A 141 -2.47 -13.66 20.35
N ASN A 142 -3.02 -13.92 19.16
CA ASN A 142 -2.23 -14.19 17.95
C ASN A 142 -1.88 -12.85 17.30
N ALA A 143 -0.67 -12.68 16.80
CA ALA A 143 -0.29 -11.44 16.12
C ALA A 143 -0.68 -11.50 14.64
N LEU A 144 -0.99 -10.34 14.07
CA LEU A 144 -0.95 -10.12 12.63
C LEU A 144 0.48 -9.74 12.26
N LEU A 145 1.08 -10.43 11.29
CA LEU A 145 2.42 -10.15 10.79
C LEU A 145 2.29 -9.65 9.36
N VAL A 146 2.73 -8.43 9.09
CA VAL A 146 2.67 -7.84 7.75
C VAL A 146 4.07 -7.35 7.37
N ASP A 147 4.48 -7.70 6.15
CA ASP A 147 5.78 -7.38 5.58
C ASP A 147 5.58 -6.91 4.14
N GLU A 148 6.01 -5.71 3.78
CA GLU A 148 5.87 -5.14 2.43
C GLU A 148 4.43 -5.20 1.87
N LEU A 149 3.57 -4.35 2.42
CA LEU A 149 2.18 -4.18 1.98
C LEU A 149 2.01 -2.82 1.29
N VAL A 150 1.58 -2.84 0.03
CA VAL A 150 1.28 -1.66 -0.79
C VAL A 150 -0.22 -1.57 -1.02
N VAL A 151 -0.83 -0.42 -0.67
CA VAL A 151 -2.29 -0.22 -0.70
C VAL A 151 -2.63 1.15 -1.30
N PHE A 152 -3.22 1.18 -2.48
CA PHE A 152 -3.51 2.46 -3.15
C PHE A 152 -4.79 2.47 -3.98
N ASP A 153 -5.29 3.67 -4.29
CA ASP A 153 -6.53 3.87 -5.08
C ASP A 153 -7.78 3.17 -4.55
N ASN A 154 -7.77 2.72 -3.30
CA ASN A 154 -8.92 2.02 -2.72
C ASN A 154 -10.03 3.01 -2.34
N LYS A 155 -11.26 2.71 -2.76
CA LYS A 155 -12.43 3.59 -2.74
C LYS A 155 -13.38 3.30 -1.59
N GLY A 156 -13.26 4.10 -0.53
CA GLY A 156 -14.11 4.04 0.66
C GLY A 156 -15.45 4.76 0.47
N TRP A 157 -16.56 4.12 0.83
CA TRP A 157 -17.91 4.72 0.71
C TRP A 157 -18.45 5.41 1.96
N GLY A 158 -17.76 5.34 3.10
CA GLY A 158 -18.36 5.77 4.36
C GLY A 158 -18.33 7.27 4.61
N ALA A 159 -19.23 7.67 5.50
CA ALA A 159 -19.30 9.02 6.04
C ALA A 159 -18.40 9.10 7.27
N ALA A 160 -17.95 10.30 7.66
CA ALA A 160 -17.14 10.50 8.87
C ALA A 160 -17.70 9.70 10.07
N PRO A 161 -16.86 8.91 10.78
CA PRO A 161 -17.31 8.02 11.83
C PRO A 161 -18.02 8.82 12.93
N GLN A 162 -19.11 8.27 13.48
CA GLN A 162 -19.69 8.83 14.69
C GLN A 162 -18.78 8.48 15.88
N TYR A 163 -18.58 9.42 16.82
CA TYR A 163 -17.73 9.22 17.99
C TYR A 163 -17.89 7.85 18.65
N GLY A 164 -16.82 7.04 18.64
CA GLY A 164 -16.78 5.70 19.24
C GLY A 164 -17.06 4.53 18.28
N GLU A 165 -17.30 4.79 17.00
CA GLU A 165 -17.32 3.76 15.95
C GLU A 165 -15.91 3.54 15.36
N GLU A 166 -15.74 2.44 14.63
CA GLU A 166 -14.50 2.14 13.92
C GLU A 166 -14.18 3.22 12.89
N VAL A 167 -12.93 3.66 12.86
CA VAL A 167 -12.48 4.63 11.87
C VAL A 167 -12.09 3.87 10.61
N GLU A 168 -12.78 4.16 9.51
CA GLU A 168 -12.58 3.49 8.22
C GLU A 168 -11.21 3.84 7.63
N GLY A 169 -10.31 2.87 7.59
CA GLY A 169 -9.03 2.97 6.90
C GLY A 169 -9.08 2.22 5.57
N ALA A 170 -8.25 2.64 4.60
CA ALA A 170 -7.93 1.79 3.46
C ALA A 170 -7.18 0.53 3.93
N VAL A 171 -6.33 0.70 4.94
CA VAL A 171 -5.76 -0.38 5.76
C VAL A 171 -6.29 -0.26 7.18
N MET A 172 -6.77 -1.35 7.76
CA MET A 172 -7.24 -1.37 9.14
C MET A 172 -6.63 -2.54 9.91
N PHE A 173 -6.00 -2.23 11.05
CA PHE A 173 -5.48 -3.21 11.99
C PHE A 173 -6.28 -3.18 13.28
N ILE A 174 -6.78 -4.34 13.71
CA ILE A 174 -7.45 -4.51 15.00
C ILE A 174 -6.72 -5.56 15.86
N GLY A 175 -6.40 -5.20 17.10
CA GLY A 175 -5.71 -6.09 18.04
C GLY A 175 -4.19 -5.95 18.01
N GLU A 176 -3.46 -7.07 18.09
CA GLU A 176 -1.99 -7.08 18.04
C GLU A 176 -1.50 -7.22 16.59
N ALA A 177 -0.67 -6.28 16.14
CA ALA A 177 -0.10 -6.29 14.80
C ALA A 177 1.34 -5.77 14.79
N VAL A 178 2.20 -6.45 14.03
CA VAL A 178 3.57 -6.04 13.73
C VAL A 178 3.67 -5.89 12.22
N VAL A 179 3.97 -4.68 11.78
CA VAL A 179 3.98 -4.28 10.38
C VAL A 179 5.36 -3.70 10.05
N GLU A 180 5.99 -4.24 9.02
CA GLU A 180 7.25 -3.77 8.45
C GLU A 180 7.01 -3.49 6.96
N GLY A 181 7.35 -2.30 6.47
CA GLY A 181 7.11 -1.93 5.06
C GLY A 181 5.62 -1.78 4.75
N LEU A 182 5.06 -0.59 5.00
CA LEU A 182 3.66 -0.30 4.67
C LEU A 182 3.58 0.95 3.81
N THR A 183 3.12 0.81 2.57
CA THR A 183 2.89 1.95 1.67
C THR A 183 1.40 2.10 1.43
N ALA A 184 0.83 3.24 1.83
CA ALA A 184 -0.60 3.54 1.69
C ALA A 184 -0.80 4.92 1.07
N TYR A 185 -1.23 4.97 -0.19
CA TYR A 185 -1.33 6.23 -0.93
C TYR A 185 -2.57 6.36 -1.78
N ASP A 186 -3.00 7.59 -2.04
CA ASP A 186 -4.15 7.92 -2.90
C ASP A 186 -5.49 7.24 -2.55
N ASN A 187 -5.60 6.71 -1.32
CA ASN A 187 -6.84 6.07 -0.94
C ASN A 187 -7.90 7.13 -0.60
N SER A 188 -9.15 6.84 -0.95
CA SER A 188 -10.30 7.72 -0.69
C SER A 188 -11.15 7.29 0.51
N ALA A 189 -10.63 6.37 1.33
CA ALA A 189 -11.19 6.06 2.64
C ALA A 189 -11.05 7.23 3.65
N PHE A 190 -11.62 7.09 4.84
CA PHE A 190 -11.54 8.14 5.87
C PHE A 190 -10.10 8.35 6.38
N ALA A 191 -9.28 7.30 6.38
CA ALA A 191 -7.84 7.36 6.59
C ALA A 191 -7.10 6.44 5.61
N GLY A 192 -5.84 6.74 5.31
CA GLY A 192 -4.95 5.77 4.67
C GLY A 192 -4.78 4.53 5.54
N VAL A 193 -4.44 4.74 6.82
CA VAL A 193 -4.28 3.68 7.81
C VAL A 193 -5.09 3.97 9.06
N SER A 194 -5.82 2.98 9.54
CA SER A 194 -6.55 3.01 10.81
C SER A 194 -6.07 1.89 11.71
N THR A 195 -5.95 2.18 13.00
CA THR A 195 -5.62 1.16 13.99
C THR A 195 -6.63 1.19 15.13
N LYS A 196 -6.93 0.02 15.69
CA LYS A 196 -7.78 -0.10 16.87
C LYS A 196 -7.28 -1.22 17.75
N SER A 197 -6.90 -0.91 18.98
CA SER A 197 -6.59 -1.97 19.91
C SER A 197 -7.86 -2.55 20.53
N ALA A 198 -8.21 -3.78 20.16
CA ALA A 198 -9.15 -4.59 20.89
C ALA A 198 -8.38 -5.40 21.96
N ASP A 199 -8.79 -5.30 23.23
CA ASP A 199 -8.31 -6.14 24.34
C ASP A 199 -6.77 -6.32 24.44
N ALA A 200 -6.04 -5.23 24.69
CA ALA A 200 -4.63 -5.19 25.11
C ALA A 200 -3.54 -5.57 24.07
N GLY A 201 -3.87 -5.69 22.78
CA GLY A 201 -2.87 -5.79 21.70
C GLY A 201 -2.32 -4.40 21.30
N ASN A 202 -1.01 -4.31 21.06
CA ASN A 202 -0.37 -3.11 20.52
C ASN A 202 -0.20 -3.23 19.01
N VAL A 203 -0.17 -2.09 18.31
CA VAL A 203 0.14 -2.04 16.88
C VAL A 203 1.49 -1.34 16.72
N SER A 204 2.43 -2.00 16.05
CA SER A 204 3.74 -1.45 15.72
C SER A 204 3.89 -1.42 14.20
N ILE A 205 4.21 -0.25 13.66
CA ILE A 205 4.40 -0.05 12.22
C ILE A 205 5.78 0.56 12.00
N SER A 206 6.61 -0.11 11.22
CA SER A 206 7.96 0.34 10.86
C SER A 206 8.07 0.57 9.35
N ASN A 207 8.81 1.60 8.94
CA ASN A 207 9.07 1.93 7.54
C ASN A 207 7.76 2.13 6.74
N ALA A 208 6.88 2.99 7.26
CA ALA A 208 5.60 3.27 6.62
C ALA A 208 5.65 4.54 5.77
N SER A 209 5.05 4.50 4.59
CA SER A 209 4.81 5.65 3.70
C SER A 209 3.31 5.84 3.53
N VAL A 210 2.72 6.81 4.23
CA VAL A 210 1.27 7.11 4.19
C VAL A 210 1.06 8.48 3.56
N VAL A 211 0.85 8.50 2.25
CA VAL A 211 1.06 9.71 1.43
C VAL A 211 -0.17 10.04 0.58
N GLY A 212 -0.56 11.32 0.52
CA GLY A 212 -1.54 11.78 -0.48
C GLY A 212 -2.96 11.23 -0.34
N ASN A 213 -3.33 10.61 0.78
CA ASN A 213 -4.68 10.08 0.96
C ASN A 213 -5.71 11.22 0.99
N SER A 214 -6.92 10.97 0.49
CA SER A 214 -7.98 11.99 0.31
C SER A 214 -8.51 12.56 1.63
N ASN A 215 -8.14 11.98 2.77
CA ASN A 215 -8.50 12.46 4.10
C ASN A 215 -7.34 12.28 5.08
N HIS A 216 -7.50 11.58 6.20
CA HIS A 216 -6.44 11.45 7.20
C HIS A 216 -5.31 10.51 6.73
N GLY A 217 -4.09 10.71 7.21
CA GLY A 217 -3.01 9.76 6.99
C GLY A 217 -3.21 8.52 7.85
N ILE A 218 -2.87 8.63 9.13
CA ILE A 218 -2.99 7.58 10.15
C ILE A 218 -3.98 8.01 11.23
N VAL A 219 -4.94 7.15 11.55
CA VAL A 219 -5.85 7.36 12.69
C VAL A 219 -5.72 6.23 13.70
N GLY A 220 -5.25 6.58 14.90
CA GLY A 220 -5.21 5.70 16.06
C GLY A 220 -6.51 5.76 16.86
N VAL A 221 -7.21 4.63 16.98
CA VAL A 221 -8.37 4.43 17.87
C VAL A 221 -7.94 3.57 19.04
N THR A 222 -7.21 4.19 19.96
CA THR A 222 -6.39 3.46 20.91
C THR A 222 -7.03 3.37 22.30
N SER A 223 -6.86 2.21 22.94
CA SER A 223 -6.85 2.10 24.40
C SER A 223 -5.51 1.51 24.91
N SER A 224 -4.57 1.29 24.00
CA SER A 224 -3.19 0.79 24.17
C SER A 224 -2.29 1.40 23.08
N GLU A 225 -0.99 1.13 23.12
CA GLU A 225 0.02 1.88 22.35
C GLU A 225 0.02 1.55 20.84
N LEU A 226 0.06 2.60 20.02
CA LEU A 226 0.45 2.59 18.60
C LEU A 226 1.88 3.13 18.50
N SER A 227 2.82 2.34 17.98
CA SER A 227 4.18 2.78 17.71
C SER A 227 4.41 2.90 16.22
N ILE A 228 4.99 4.02 15.78
CA ILE A 228 5.40 4.25 14.40
C ILE A 228 6.89 4.59 14.40
N ILE A 229 7.65 3.83 13.62
CA ILE A 229 9.10 3.98 13.49
C ILE A 229 9.44 4.18 12.02
N ASN A 230 10.31 5.14 11.68
CA ASN A 230 10.68 5.45 10.29
C ASN A 230 9.44 5.73 9.40
N GLY A 231 8.41 6.38 9.96
CA GLY A 231 7.18 6.66 9.25
C GLY A 231 7.23 7.99 8.50
N LEU A 232 6.88 8.00 7.23
CA LEU A 232 6.58 9.19 6.44
C LEU A 232 5.06 9.34 6.30
N VAL A 233 4.49 10.40 6.87
CA VAL A 233 3.07 10.75 6.75
C VAL A 233 2.95 12.13 6.12
N ALA A 234 2.71 12.18 4.81
CA ALA A 234 2.82 13.43 4.07
C ALA A 234 1.67 13.68 3.10
N TYR A 235 1.37 14.97 2.89
CA TYR A 235 0.44 15.44 1.86
C TYR A 235 -0.98 14.87 1.90
N ASN A 236 -1.40 14.28 3.02
CA ASN A 236 -2.77 13.82 3.18
C ASN A 236 -3.69 15.05 3.31
N SER A 237 -4.85 15.02 2.65
CA SER A 237 -5.76 16.18 2.59
C SER A 237 -6.33 16.56 3.96
N GLY A 238 -6.44 15.59 4.87
CA GLY A 238 -6.89 15.73 6.25
C GLY A 238 -5.72 15.85 7.22
N THR A 239 -5.93 15.41 8.46
CA THR A 239 -4.86 15.38 9.46
C THR A 239 -3.89 14.22 9.17
N GLY A 240 -2.58 14.46 9.19
CA GLY A 240 -1.53 13.45 9.04
C GLY A 240 -1.69 12.33 10.06
N ILE A 241 -1.56 12.63 11.35
CA ILE A 241 -1.81 11.65 12.42
C ILE A 241 -2.93 12.14 13.36
N VAL A 242 -3.91 11.28 13.61
CA VAL A 242 -4.99 11.54 14.58
C VAL A 242 -4.92 10.53 15.72
N ASP A 243 -4.72 11.02 16.95
CA ASP A 243 -5.02 10.27 18.17
C ASP A 243 -6.45 10.57 18.62
N SER A 244 -7.32 9.57 18.49
CA SER A 244 -8.73 9.71 18.87
C SER A 244 -9.00 9.44 20.35
N ASP A 245 -8.02 8.94 21.14
CA ASP A 245 -8.16 8.85 22.59
C ASP A 245 -7.91 10.22 23.24
N LEU A 246 -8.99 10.88 23.65
CA LEU A 246 -8.92 12.20 24.28
C LEU A 246 -8.49 12.16 25.77
N LEU A 247 -8.03 11.01 26.28
CA LEU A 247 -7.73 10.83 27.70
C LEU A 247 -6.29 10.43 28.00
N GLN A 248 -5.56 9.84 27.05
CA GLN A 248 -4.16 9.42 27.19
C GLN A 248 -3.44 9.57 25.85
N ASP A 249 -2.14 9.87 25.90
CA ASP A 249 -1.26 9.84 24.74
C ASP A 249 -0.82 8.38 24.52
N ASN A 250 -1.28 7.80 23.41
CA ASN A 250 -1.05 6.40 23.09
C ASN A 250 -0.26 6.23 21.78
N ILE A 251 0.21 7.32 21.17
CA ILE A 251 0.99 7.28 19.93
C ILE A 251 2.46 7.59 20.23
N ASP A 252 3.32 6.60 20.01
CA ASP A 252 4.77 6.74 20.12
C ASP A 252 5.40 6.85 18.73
N LEU A 253 6.17 7.92 18.48
CA LEU A 253 6.83 8.18 17.21
C LEU A 253 8.34 8.12 17.39
N ASP A 254 9.02 7.42 16.50
CA ASP A 254 10.48 7.36 16.40
C ASP A 254 10.92 7.58 14.95
N HIS A 255 11.86 8.50 14.73
CA HIS A 255 12.42 8.84 13.42
C HIS A 255 11.36 8.97 12.32
N SER A 256 10.27 9.68 12.60
CA SER A 256 9.12 9.81 11.70
C SER A 256 8.92 11.24 11.24
N ILE A 257 8.54 11.41 9.97
CA ILE A 257 8.29 12.68 9.32
C ILE A 257 6.79 12.88 9.12
N ILE A 258 6.31 14.04 9.55
CA ILE A 258 4.94 14.48 9.27
C ILE A 258 5.01 15.81 8.54
N TRP A 259 4.56 15.82 7.28
CA TRP A 259 4.81 16.95 6.39
C TRP A 259 3.60 17.31 5.51
N GLN A 260 3.26 18.59 5.48
CA GLN A 260 2.31 19.18 4.52
C GLN A 260 0.94 18.47 4.44
N ASN A 261 0.47 17.92 5.57
CA ASN A 261 -0.90 17.44 5.66
C ASN A 261 -1.85 18.64 5.86
N GLY A 262 -3.16 18.44 5.71
CA GLY A 262 -4.15 19.47 6.08
C GLY A 262 -3.96 20.00 7.51
N PHE A 263 -3.64 19.09 8.43
CA PHE A 263 -2.99 19.38 9.72
C PHE A 263 -1.98 18.26 10.01
N ASP A 264 -0.82 18.52 10.59
CA ASP A 264 0.12 17.42 10.81
C ASP A 264 -0.34 16.46 11.92
N PHE A 265 -0.91 16.98 13.01
CA PHE A 265 -1.35 16.16 14.13
C PHE A 265 -2.58 16.70 14.85
N GLU A 266 -3.46 15.79 15.26
CA GLU A 266 -4.61 16.05 16.13
C GLU A 266 -4.65 15.01 17.24
N GLY A 267 -4.56 15.42 18.50
CA GLY A 267 -4.53 14.50 19.64
C GLY A 267 -4.27 15.20 20.96
N TRP A 268 -4.15 14.43 22.04
CA TRP A 268 -3.75 14.96 23.35
C TRP A 268 -2.23 15.07 23.47
N GLY A 269 -1.73 16.24 23.84
CA GLY A 269 -0.29 16.47 24.02
C GLY A 269 0.32 17.39 22.96
N THR A 270 1.63 17.31 22.78
CA THR A 270 2.36 17.98 21.70
C THR A 270 3.04 16.90 20.88
N VAL A 271 2.91 16.96 19.56
CA VAL A 271 3.68 16.14 18.63
C VAL A 271 5.15 16.16 19.05
N PRO A 272 5.82 15.02 19.19
CA PRO A 272 7.22 14.96 19.62
C PRO A 272 8.19 15.40 18.50
N LEU A 273 7.84 16.43 17.72
CA LEU A 273 8.74 17.02 16.72
C LEU A 273 9.99 17.56 17.42
N GLY A 274 11.16 17.26 16.83
CA GLY A 274 12.47 17.64 17.35
C GLY A 274 12.98 16.73 18.49
N SER A 275 12.38 15.56 18.70
CA SER A 275 12.85 14.52 19.62
C SER A 275 12.81 13.14 18.96
N ASN A 276 13.76 12.27 19.31
CA ASN A 276 13.88 10.91 18.75
C ASN A 276 13.87 10.88 17.21
N GLY A 277 14.59 11.81 16.55
CA GLY A 277 14.65 11.87 15.10
C GLY A 277 13.37 12.32 14.37
N ASN A 278 12.27 12.56 15.08
CA ASN A 278 11.03 13.04 14.46
C ASN A 278 11.18 14.50 14.00
N ASP A 279 10.79 14.78 12.76
CA ASP A 279 10.88 16.13 12.19
C ASP A 279 9.71 16.45 11.25
N SER A 280 9.66 17.69 10.81
CA SER A 280 8.76 18.18 9.78
C SER A 280 9.62 18.81 8.69
N VAL A 281 10.09 17.96 7.79
CA VAL A 281 10.95 18.33 6.65
C VAL A 281 10.30 17.80 5.36
N GLU A 282 10.51 18.54 4.28
CA GLU A 282 10.09 18.13 2.94
C GLU A 282 10.74 16.78 2.58
N PRO A 283 9.95 15.73 2.28
CA PRO A 283 10.49 14.42 1.97
C PRO A 283 11.21 14.36 0.61
N SER A 284 10.93 15.30 -0.30
CA SER A 284 11.50 15.33 -1.65
C SER A 284 11.27 13.99 -2.37
N LEU A 285 10.01 13.60 -2.54
CA LEU A 285 9.63 12.40 -3.29
C LEU A 285 9.76 12.65 -4.80
N LEU A 286 10.13 11.61 -5.58
CA LEU A 286 10.39 11.74 -7.02
C LEU A 286 9.17 12.29 -7.78
N THR A 287 7.96 11.83 -7.49
CA THR A 287 6.75 12.34 -8.16
C THR A 287 5.59 12.52 -7.19
N PHE A 288 5.73 13.45 -6.23
CA PHE A 288 4.58 14.02 -5.52
C PHE A 288 4.29 15.43 -6.02
N ASN A 289 4.04 15.58 -7.33
CA ASN A 289 3.56 16.84 -7.88
C ASN A 289 2.04 16.78 -8.08
N SER A 290 1.31 17.75 -7.53
CA SER A 290 -0.15 17.87 -7.61
C SER A 290 -0.72 18.05 -9.04
N ASP A 291 0.17 18.14 -10.02
CA ASP A 291 -0.12 18.41 -11.42
C ASP A 291 -0.09 17.12 -12.28
N LEU A 292 0.34 15.98 -11.70
CA LEU A 292 0.25 14.65 -12.31
C LEU A 292 -1.13 14.04 -12.01
N ALA A 293 -1.98 13.94 -13.02
CA ALA A 293 -3.30 13.32 -12.89
C ALA A 293 -3.22 11.79 -13.09
N GLY A 294 -3.22 11.03 -11.98
CA GLY A 294 -3.54 9.60 -11.97
C GLY A 294 -2.43 8.66 -12.47
N ASP A 295 -2.26 7.57 -11.73
CA ASP A 295 -1.56 6.32 -12.08
C ASP A 295 -0.02 6.25 -11.99
N LEU A 296 0.74 7.33 -11.80
CA LEU A 296 2.22 7.29 -11.84
C LEU A 296 2.92 7.80 -10.56
N TRP A 297 2.48 7.38 -9.38
CA TRP A 297 3.10 7.80 -8.13
C TRP A 297 4.37 7.01 -7.83
N ASP A 298 5.51 7.59 -8.18
CA ASP A 298 6.82 7.20 -7.70
C ASP A 298 7.09 7.84 -6.33
N LEU A 299 6.82 7.07 -5.28
CA LEU A 299 7.05 7.44 -3.88
C LEU A 299 8.48 7.17 -3.41
N ARG A 300 9.44 6.86 -4.30
CA ARG A 300 10.85 6.83 -3.92
C ARG A 300 11.33 8.23 -3.57
N LEU A 301 12.35 8.30 -2.72
CA LEU A 301 12.99 9.57 -2.39
C LEU A 301 13.79 10.07 -3.60
N ALA A 302 13.87 11.37 -3.81
CA ALA A 302 14.85 11.95 -4.70
C ALA A 302 16.25 11.75 -4.09
N ALA A 303 17.29 11.60 -4.90
CA ALA A 303 18.65 11.33 -4.39
C ALA A 303 19.23 12.44 -3.51
N ASP A 304 18.68 13.66 -3.58
CA ASP A 304 19.05 14.78 -2.70
C ASP A 304 18.14 14.94 -1.48
N SER A 305 17.21 14.00 -1.27
CA SER A 305 16.32 13.98 -0.12
C SER A 305 17.11 13.91 1.19
N ALA A 306 16.70 14.72 2.14
CA ALA A 306 17.24 14.69 3.49
C ALA A 306 16.80 13.45 4.30
N LEU A 307 15.91 12.62 3.75
CA LEU A 307 15.39 11.42 4.41
C LEU A 307 16.22 10.15 4.12
N ILE A 308 17.12 10.23 3.12
CA ILE A 308 18.07 9.16 2.84
C ILE A 308 19.04 9.03 4.02
N GLY A 309 19.08 7.84 4.63
CA GLY A 309 19.83 7.51 5.83
C GLY A 309 19.41 8.26 7.08
N ALA A 310 18.18 8.76 7.17
CA ALA A 310 17.70 9.55 8.30
C ALA A 310 16.96 8.74 9.39
N GLY A 311 16.75 7.46 9.17
CA GLY A 311 15.97 6.56 10.01
C GLY A 311 16.72 6.01 11.22
N SER A 312 15.99 5.27 12.05
CA SER A 312 16.45 4.71 13.31
C SER A 312 17.49 3.60 13.12
N GLU A 313 18.60 3.65 13.88
CA GLU A 313 19.62 2.58 13.95
C GLU A 313 19.06 1.25 14.54
N GLU A 314 17.91 1.30 15.23
CA GLU A 314 17.31 0.15 15.91
C GLU A 314 16.45 -0.72 14.97
N VAL A 315 16.14 -0.23 13.75
CA VAL A 315 15.46 -0.99 12.70
C VAL A 315 16.53 -1.56 11.77
N SER A 316 16.62 -2.89 11.71
CA SER A 316 17.68 -3.58 10.98
C SER A 316 17.50 -3.42 9.48
N ASN A 317 18.37 -2.65 8.83
CA ASN A 317 18.63 -2.84 7.41
C ASN A 317 19.62 -3.99 7.21
N SER A 318 19.60 -4.59 6.03
CA SER A 318 20.42 -5.77 5.72
C SER A 318 21.92 -5.47 5.53
N ASN A 319 22.34 -4.20 5.65
CA ASN A 319 23.67 -3.71 5.24
C ASN A 319 24.40 -2.79 6.26
N GLU A 320 23.95 -2.67 7.51
CA GLU A 320 24.62 -1.93 8.60
C GLU A 320 24.72 -0.38 8.41
N THR A 321 23.77 0.24 7.70
CA THR A 321 23.60 1.73 7.65
C THR A 321 22.34 2.18 8.40
N GLU A 322 22.11 3.48 8.56
CA GLU A 322 20.81 4.00 9.04
C GLU A 322 19.74 3.70 7.95
N SER A 323 18.53 3.29 8.35
CA SER A 323 17.41 3.07 7.39
C SER A 323 16.96 4.41 6.79
N ASP A 324 16.31 4.41 5.64
CA ASP A 324 15.65 5.62 5.13
C ASP A 324 14.31 5.87 5.83
N ILE A 325 13.86 7.13 5.89
CA ILE A 325 12.50 7.45 6.35
C ILE A 325 11.57 7.60 5.14
N GLY A 326 10.55 6.75 5.05
CA GLY A 326 9.69 6.66 3.88
C GLY A 326 10.35 5.94 2.71
N ALA A 327 9.68 6.00 1.55
CA ALA A 327 9.96 5.29 0.28
C ALA A 327 9.15 4.00 0.06
N TYR A 328 8.76 3.78 -1.20
CA TYR A 328 8.22 2.53 -1.74
C TYR A 328 9.29 1.42 -1.63
N GLY A 329 8.93 0.24 -1.11
CA GLY A 329 9.82 -0.93 -1.01
C GLY A 329 10.70 -1.03 0.26
N GLY A 330 10.56 -0.10 1.21
CA GLY A 330 11.24 -0.21 2.51
C GLY A 330 12.78 -0.20 2.44
N PRO A 331 13.48 -0.55 3.53
CA PRO A 331 14.95 -0.48 3.65
C PRO A 331 15.70 -1.58 2.87
N THR A 332 15.00 -2.41 2.08
CA THR A 332 15.59 -3.55 1.37
C THR A 332 15.80 -3.31 -0.13
N TRP A 333 15.18 -2.27 -0.69
CA TRP A 333 15.27 -1.93 -2.11
C TRP A 333 16.36 -0.91 -2.44
N ASP A 334 16.96 -0.28 -1.43
CA ASP A 334 17.90 0.81 -1.65
C ASP A 334 19.35 0.40 -1.34
N TYR A 335 20.02 -0.14 -2.35
CA TYR A 335 21.49 -0.12 -2.36
C TYR A 335 22.06 0.21 -3.73
N ASP A 336 21.39 -0.23 -4.80
CA ASP A 336 21.83 0.02 -6.19
C ASP A 336 20.91 1.02 -6.92
N TRP A 337 19.87 1.58 -6.27
CA TRP A 337 18.92 2.45 -6.98
C TRP A 337 19.54 3.78 -7.41
N TYR A 338 20.22 4.49 -6.49
CA TYR A 338 20.85 5.80 -6.75
C TYR A 338 22.32 5.72 -7.18
N ASP A 339 22.86 4.52 -7.39
CA ASP A 339 24.17 4.38 -8.02
C ASP A 339 24.09 4.92 -9.46
N ASP A 340 25.22 5.38 -9.99
CA ASP A 340 25.38 5.88 -11.36
C ASP A 340 26.68 5.23 -11.86
N LEU A 341 26.56 3.99 -12.34
CA LEU A 341 27.68 3.08 -12.56
C LEU A 341 28.52 3.48 -13.77
N ASP A 342 27.94 4.19 -14.73
CA ASP A 342 28.62 4.70 -15.92
C ASP A 342 28.93 6.20 -15.90
N ASP A 343 28.59 6.90 -14.81
CA ASP A 343 28.80 8.33 -14.55
C ASP A 343 28.11 9.24 -15.60
N ASP A 344 26.96 8.83 -16.15
CA ASP A 344 26.21 9.61 -17.15
C ASP A 344 25.17 10.57 -16.56
N GLY A 345 24.90 10.44 -15.26
CA GLY A 345 24.03 11.31 -14.50
C GLY A 345 22.58 10.82 -14.39
N MET A 346 22.26 9.64 -14.92
CA MET A 346 21.03 8.90 -14.60
C MET A 346 21.31 7.92 -13.46
N TYR A 347 20.26 7.50 -12.74
CA TYR A 347 20.41 6.50 -11.68
C TYR A 347 20.25 5.09 -12.25
N ASP A 348 21.11 4.16 -11.82
CA ASP A 348 21.13 2.76 -12.24
C ASP A 348 19.74 2.12 -12.14
N GLY A 349 19.06 2.40 -11.04
CA GLY A 349 17.70 1.91 -10.82
C GLY A 349 16.70 2.46 -11.84
N TRP A 350 16.75 3.77 -12.10
CA TRP A 350 15.87 4.42 -13.07
C TRP A 350 16.08 3.84 -14.48
N GLU A 351 17.33 3.65 -14.86
CA GLU A 351 17.67 3.00 -16.13
C GLU A 351 17.12 1.58 -16.23
N VAL A 352 17.24 0.78 -15.17
CA VAL A 352 16.71 -0.59 -15.14
C VAL A 352 15.19 -0.62 -15.28
N ASP A 353 14.48 0.28 -14.59
CA ASP A 353 13.01 0.39 -14.65
C ASP A 353 12.52 0.75 -16.06
N HIS A 354 13.26 1.62 -16.75
CA HIS A 354 12.94 2.08 -18.10
C HIS A 354 13.58 1.25 -19.22
N GLY A 355 14.24 0.13 -18.86
CA GLY A 355 14.84 -0.81 -19.82
C GLY A 355 16.07 -0.28 -20.55
N LEU A 356 16.70 0.76 -20.02
CA LEU A 356 18.04 1.24 -20.38
C LEU A 356 19.11 0.36 -19.73
N ASN A 357 20.38 0.76 -19.84
CA ASN A 357 21.49 -0.07 -19.39
C ASN A 357 22.48 0.68 -18.50
N PRO A 358 22.50 0.43 -17.19
CA PRO A 358 23.30 1.19 -16.22
C PRO A 358 24.82 1.03 -16.36
N ASP A 359 25.27 0.10 -17.20
CA ASP A 359 26.69 -0.09 -17.50
C ASP A 359 27.21 0.79 -18.66
N ILE A 360 26.35 1.58 -19.33
CA ILE A 360 26.68 2.29 -20.58
C ILE A 360 25.99 3.66 -20.66
N ASP A 361 26.80 4.72 -20.65
CA ASP A 361 26.36 6.10 -20.93
C ASP A 361 25.49 6.15 -22.19
N ASP A 362 24.18 6.17 -21.95
CA ASP A 362 23.13 6.21 -22.94
C ASP A 362 22.20 7.42 -22.75
N SER A 363 22.50 8.28 -21.77
CA SER A 363 21.88 9.59 -21.53
C SER A 363 21.66 10.43 -22.79
N ALA A 364 22.56 10.36 -23.77
CA ALA A 364 22.48 11.11 -25.02
C ALA A 364 21.73 10.40 -26.16
N LEU A 365 21.24 9.18 -25.93
CA LEU A 365 20.34 8.47 -26.82
C LEU A 365 18.90 8.93 -26.61
N ASP A 366 18.05 8.58 -27.56
CA ASP A 366 16.64 8.98 -27.66
C ASP A 366 15.91 7.68 -28.00
N PHE A 367 15.44 7.00 -26.94
CA PHE A 367 15.09 5.58 -27.00
C PHE A 367 13.76 5.34 -27.77
N ASP A 368 12.82 6.26 -27.64
CA ASP A 368 11.49 6.24 -28.27
C ASP A 368 11.39 7.11 -29.55
N VAL A 369 12.37 7.99 -29.79
CA VAL A 369 12.55 8.81 -30.99
C VAL A 369 11.57 10.00 -31.09
N ASP A 370 11.21 10.61 -29.96
CA ASP A 370 10.45 11.88 -29.92
C ASP A 370 11.35 13.13 -30.03
N GLY A 371 12.65 12.96 -29.79
CA GLY A 371 13.69 13.97 -29.87
C GLY A 371 14.06 14.66 -28.55
N LEU A 372 13.50 14.24 -27.41
CA LEU A 372 14.09 14.36 -26.08
C LEU A 372 15.11 13.20 -25.94
N ASN A 373 16.13 13.36 -25.10
CA ASN A 373 17.09 12.26 -24.88
C ASN A 373 16.90 11.70 -23.48
N ASN A 374 17.33 10.47 -23.26
CA ASN A 374 17.15 9.73 -22.01
C ASN A 374 17.52 10.57 -20.77
N GLY A 375 18.64 11.31 -20.82
CA GLY A 375 19.08 12.16 -19.71
C GLY A 375 18.23 13.42 -19.48
N ASP A 376 17.71 14.01 -20.56
CA ASP A 376 16.74 15.10 -20.47
C ASP A 376 15.38 14.57 -19.96
N GLU A 377 14.96 13.37 -20.38
CA GLU A 377 13.75 12.70 -19.90
C GLU A 377 13.83 12.41 -18.41
N PHE A 378 14.94 11.82 -17.97
CA PHE A 378 15.27 11.64 -16.55
C PHE A 378 15.17 12.96 -15.77
N SER A 379 15.72 14.04 -16.32
CA SER A 379 15.69 15.37 -15.69
C SER A 379 14.30 16.00 -15.65
N HIS A 380 13.41 15.63 -16.58
CA HIS A 380 12.04 16.11 -16.68
C HIS A 380 11.02 15.18 -16.01
N GLY A 381 11.44 13.98 -15.57
CA GLY A 381 10.57 12.97 -14.99
C GLY A 381 9.68 12.26 -16.02
N THR A 382 10.00 12.37 -17.30
CA THR A 382 9.30 11.68 -18.40
C THR A 382 9.93 10.31 -18.67
N TRP A 383 9.34 9.52 -19.57
CA TRP A 383 9.71 8.12 -19.75
C TRP A 383 10.39 7.86 -21.11
N PRO A 384 11.65 7.38 -21.13
CA PRO A 384 12.44 7.21 -22.35
C PRO A 384 11.87 6.24 -23.37
N GLU A 385 10.93 5.39 -22.98
CA GLU A 385 10.23 4.47 -23.87
C GLU A 385 8.92 5.02 -24.46
N LEU A 386 8.48 6.22 -24.07
CA LEU A 386 7.21 6.83 -24.49
C LEU A 386 7.39 8.21 -25.14
N ILE A 387 6.80 8.34 -26.34
CA ILE A 387 6.77 9.61 -27.09
C ILE A 387 5.99 10.71 -26.38
N ASP A 388 5.05 10.33 -25.52
CA ASP A 388 3.99 11.14 -24.93
C ASP A 388 3.68 10.48 -23.59
N THR A 389 4.33 10.95 -22.53
CA THR A 389 4.31 10.31 -21.21
C THR A 389 2.94 10.44 -20.56
N ASP A 390 2.27 11.59 -20.69
CA ASP A 390 0.96 11.83 -20.10
C ASP A 390 -0.24 11.40 -20.99
N GLY A 391 0.03 11.08 -22.25
CA GLY A 391 -0.93 10.55 -23.21
C GLY A 391 -1.93 11.58 -23.74
N ASP A 392 -1.63 12.88 -23.66
CA ASP A 392 -2.50 13.96 -24.13
C ASP A 392 -2.52 14.12 -25.67
N GLY A 393 -1.54 13.50 -26.35
CA GLY A 393 -1.32 13.54 -27.79
C GLY A 393 -0.22 14.49 -28.26
N SER A 394 0.44 15.19 -27.34
CA SER A 394 1.66 15.99 -27.52
C SER A 394 2.88 15.13 -27.18
N SER A 395 4.04 15.40 -27.77
CA SER A 395 5.24 14.66 -27.36
C SER A 395 5.95 15.39 -26.24
N ASP A 396 6.66 14.66 -25.38
CA ASP A 396 7.37 15.20 -24.22
C ASP A 396 8.34 16.33 -24.65
N ASN A 397 9.15 16.07 -25.68
CA ASN A 397 10.00 17.08 -26.30
C ASN A 397 9.22 18.29 -26.82
N GLY A 398 8.04 18.04 -27.39
CA GLY A 398 7.17 19.06 -27.97
C GLY A 398 6.69 20.06 -26.91
N GLU A 399 6.39 19.55 -25.72
CA GLU A 399 5.97 20.31 -24.56
C GLU A 399 7.13 21.04 -23.89
N VAL A 400 8.24 20.35 -23.64
CA VAL A 400 9.48 20.95 -23.11
C VAL A 400 9.95 22.12 -23.99
N LEU A 401 9.88 21.99 -25.32
CA LEU A 401 10.29 23.04 -26.26
C LEU A 401 9.46 24.32 -26.16
N VAL A 402 8.19 24.22 -25.77
CA VAL A 402 7.30 25.38 -25.60
C VAL A 402 7.12 25.80 -24.15
N GLY A 403 7.61 24.99 -23.22
CA GLY A 403 7.60 25.23 -21.78
C GLY A 403 6.28 24.87 -21.10
N SER A 404 5.48 23.94 -21.68
CA SER A 404 4.41 23.24 -20.97
C SER A 404 4.97 22.06 -20.18
N ASN A 405 4.18 21.49 -19.27
CA ASN A 405 4.55 20.36 -18.44
C ASN A 405 4.25 19.01 -19.15
N PRO A 406 5.25 18.21 -19.56
CA PRO A 406 5.07 16.93 -20.27
C PRO A 406 4.47 15.79 -19.42
N LEU A 407 3.90 16.15 -18.28
CA LEU A 407 3.38 15.26 -17.26
C LEU A 407 1.96 15.68 -16.83
N ASP A 408 1.41 16.76 -17.40
CA ASP A 408 0.06 17.23 -17.11
C ASP A 408 -0.82 17.06 -18.36
N PRO A 409 -1.68 16.02 -18.41
CA PRO A 409 -2.51 15.74 -19.58
C PRO A 409 -3.58 16.82 -19.85
N GLY A 410 -3.64 17.87 -19.02
CA GLY A 410 -4.44 19.07 -19.18
C GLY A 410 -3.70 20.29 -19.75
N GLU A 411 -2.36 20.28 -19.86
CA GLU A 411 -1.55 21.41 -20.33
C GLU A 411 -0.99 21.17 -21.74
N PHE A 412 -1.56 21.86 -22.75
CA PHE A 412 -1.12 21.64 -24.14
C PHE A 412 -0.03 22.64 -24.56
N PRO A 413 0.76 22.29 -25.60
CA PRO A 413 1.71 23.21 -26.21
C PRO A 413 1.12 24.57 -26.62
N GLY A 414 1.42 25.60 -25.82
CA GLY A 414 1.09 27.00 -26.11
C GLY A 414 -0.07 27.62 -25.31
N ASP A 415 -0.48 27.00 -24.19
CA ASP A 415 -1.42 27.58 -23.22
C ASP A 415 -0.89 28.79 -22.42
#